data_AF-A0A7Z8E1B4-F1
#
_entry.id   AF-A0A7Z8E1B4-F1
#
_cell.length_a   1.000
_cell.length_b   1.000
_cell.length_c   1.000
_cell.angle_alpha   90.00
_cell.angle_beta   90.00
_cell.angle_gamma   90.00
#
_symmetry.space_group_name_H-M   'P 1'
#
loop_
_entity.id
_entity.type
_entity.pdbx_description
1 polymer ?
#
loop_
_entity_poly.entity_id
_entity_poly.type
_entity_poly.pdbx_seq_one_letter_code
_entity_poly.pdbx_strand_id
1 'polypeptide(L)'
;MDPRGQYILEVITRSYQDLHVTFFGGPHAERKRAIIAPLYFKPQPEDFELTLFELQYPKKFVTIQHQHVLGTLMSLGIQRDQLGDIIVGEDIQFVLTKQLESYIISELTRIK
;
A
#
# COMPACT_ATOMS: atom_id res chain seq x y z
N MET A 1 -1.67 6.21 -3.25
CA MET A 1 -2.00 7.13 -4.36
C MET A 1 -1.48 6.56 -5.67
N ASP A 2 -2.24 6.67 -6.76
CA ASP A 2 -1.88 6.20 -8.11
C ASP A 2 -0.83 7.11 -8.79
N PRO A 3 -0.23 6.72 -9.94
CA PRO A 3 0.82 7.51 -10.60
C PRO A 3 0.36 8.91 -11.02
N ARG A 4 -0.91 9.04 -11.44
CA ARG A 4 -1.49 10.35 -11.80
C ARG A 4 -1.58 11.26 -10.58
N GLY A 5 -2.06 10.77 -9.45
CA GLY A 5 -2.10 11.54 -8.21
C GLY A 5 -0.71 11.93 -7.71
N GLN A 6 0.29 11.03 -7.84
CA GLN A 6 1.69 11.32 -7.52
C GLN A 6 2.22 12.50 -8.30
N TYR A 7 2.00 12.50 -9.62
CA TYR A 7 2.40 13.62 -10.48
C TYR A 7 1.72 14.93 -10.08
N ILE A 8 0.40 14.92 -9.85
CA ILE A 8 -0.34 16.13 -9.45
C ILE A 8 0.22 16.68 -8.14
N LEU A 9 0.48 15.83 -7.14
CA LEU A 9 0.99 16.24 -5.85
C LEU A 9 2.40 16.82 -5.95
N GLU A 10 3.25 16.23 -6.80
CA GLU A 10 4.58 16.74 -7.09
C GLU A 10 4.51 18.14 -7.72
N VAL A 11 3.65 18.35 -8.71
CA VAL A 11 3.45 19.66 -9.36
C VAL A 11 2.98 20.71 -8.35
N ILE A 12 2.00 20.39 -7.50
CA ILE A 12 1.50 21.31 -6.47
C ILE A 12 2.60 21.64 -5.46
N THR A 13 3.38 20.65 -5.01
CA THR A 13 4.41 20.86 -4.00
C THR A 13 5.55 21.74 -4.51
N ARG A 14 5.88 21.67 -5.81
CA ARG A 14 6.88 22.54 -6.45
C ARG A 14 6.56 24.04 -6.38
N SER A 15 5.31 24.42 -6.15
CA SER A 15 4.93 25.82 -5.93
C SER A 15 5.36 26.38 -4.56
N TYR A 16 5.85 25.52 -3.66
CA TYR A 16 6.27 25.88 -2.30
C TYR A 16 7.77 25.61 -2.14
N GLN A 17 8.58 26.67 -2.03
CA GLN A 17 10.04 26.56 -2.04
C GLN A 17 10.62 25.77 -0.85
N ASP A 18 9.95 25.79 0.29
CA ASP A 18 10.44 25.16 1.52
C ASP A 18 9.93 23.72 1.73
N LEU A 19 9.09 23.23 0.82
CA LEU A 19 8.49 21.90 0.89
C LEU A 19 8.99 20.99 -0.22
N HIS A 20 9.08 19.71 0.08
CA HIS A 20 9.24 18.67 -0.90
C HIS A 20 8.28 17.53 -0.60
N VAL A 21 7.96 16.75 -1.65
CA VAL A 21 7.18 15.53 -1.51
C VAL A 21 8.07 14.33 -1.80
N THR A 22 7.91 13.30 -0.99
CA THR A 22 8.55 12.00 -1.18
C THR A 22 7.48 10.92 -1.29
N PHE A 23 7.79 9.86 -2.03
CA PHE A 23 6.84 8.79 -2.29
C PHE A 23 7.45 7.44 -1.97
N PHE A 24 6.70 6.60 -1.26
CA PHE A 24 7.10 5.23 -0.98
C PHE A 24 5.89 4.31 -0.96
N GLY A 25 6.05 3.12 -1.53
CA GLY A 25 5.02 2.07 -1.58
C GLY A 25 5.62 0.66 -1.48
N GLY A 26 6.93 0.56 -1.25
CA GLY A 26 7.72 -0.65 -1.47
C GLY A 26 8.51 -0.62 -2.80
N PRO A 27 9.33 -1.65 -3.06
CA PRO A 27 10.14 -1.75 -4.28
C PRO A 27 9.26 -1.77 -5.54
N HIS A 28 9.57 -0.90 -6.50
CA HIS A 28 8.86 -0.80 -7.79
C HIS A 28 7.33 -0.59 -7.71
N ALA A 29 6.81 -0.17 -6.55
CA ALA A 29 5.37 0.01 -6.37
C ALA A 29 4.80 1.10 -7.29
N GLU A 30 3.66 0.81 -7.90
CA GLU A 30 2.86 1.76 -8.66
C GLU A 30 2.10 2.68 -7.69
N ARG A 31 1.42 2.10 -6.69
CA ARG A 31 0.72 2.89 -5.66
C ARG A 31 1.67 3.23 -4.52
N LYS A 32 1.81 4.53 -4.24
CA LYS A 32 2.68 5.03 -3.17
C LYS A 32 1.92 5.93 -2.20
N ARG A 33 2.36 5.94 -0.95
CA ARG A 33 2.01 6.98 0.04
C ARG A 33 2.99 8.14 -0.12
N ALA A 34 2.50 9.35 0.13
CA ALA A 34 3.29 10.56 0.01
C ALA A 34 3.52 11.17 1.38
N ILE A 35 4.71 11.75 1.59
CA ILE A 35 5.01 12.63 2.72
C ILE A 35 5.41 13.97 2.15
N ILE A 36 4.72 15.03 2.57
CA ILE A 36 5.09 16.41 2.28
C ILE A 36 5.75 16.97 3.53
N ALA A 37 6.99 17.44 3.39
CA ALA A 37 7.78 17.88 4.54
C ALA A 37 8.79 18.97 4.16
N PRO A 38 9.36 19.67 5.15
CA PRO A 38 10.45 20.61 4.92
C PRO A 38 11.69 19.95 4.31
N LEU A 39 12.51 20.71 3.56
CA LEU A 39 13.70 20.20 2.85
C LEU A 39 14.74 19.49 3.75
N TYR A 40 14.78 19.81 5.04
CA TYR A 40 15.70 19.17 5.99
C TYR A 40 15.22 17.80 6.48
N PHE A 41 13.93 17.48 6.33
CA PHE A 41 13.38 16.19 6.72
C PHE A 41 13.66 15.16 5.64
N LYS A 42 14.27 14.02 6.01
CA LYS A 42 14.54 12.92 5.08
C LYS A 42 13.80 11.67 5.55
N PRO A 43 12.58 11.43 5.02
CA PRO A 43 11.76 10.30 5.42
C PRO A 43 12.50 8.97 5.25
N GLN A 44 12.39 8.11 6.24
CA GLN A 44 12.75 6.70 6.18
C GLN A 44 11.53 5.85 5.79
N PRO A 45 11.72 4.61 5.32
CA PRO A 45 10.60 3.73 4.94
C PRO A 45 9.52 3.59 6.03
N GLU A 46 9.91 3.61 7.31
CA GLU A 46 9.01 3.47 8.45
C GLU A 46 8.08 4.67 8.62
N ASP A 47 8.50 5.87 8.21
CA ASP A 47 7.71 7.11 8.31
C ASP A 47 6.45 7.07 7.42
N PHE A 48 6.44 6.22 6.39
CA PHE A 48 5.28 6.03 5.52
C PHE A 48 4.23 5.11 6.14
N GLU A 49 4.52 4.50 7.29
CA GLU A 49 3.63 3.58 8.02
C GLU A 49 2.95 2.58 7.08
N LEU A 50 3.73 1.85 6.29
CA LEU A 50 3.27 0.78 5.43
C LEU A 50 3.71 -0.57 5.99
N THR A 51 2.87 -1.58 5.84
CA THR A 51 3.16 -2.96 6.21
C THR A 51 2.88 -3.86 5.00
N LEU A 52 3.83 -4.75 4.71
CA LEU A 52 3.69 -5.80 3.70
C LEU A 52 3.10 -7.06 4.34
N PHE A 53 2.05 -7.59 3.73
CA PHE A 53 1.45 -8.87 4.08
C PHE A 53 1.76 -9.91 3.02
N GLU A 54 2.02 -11.13 3.45
CA GLU A 54 2.11 -12.30 2.58
C GLU A 54 1.03 -13.30 2.98
N LEU A 55 0.25 -13.77 2.00
CA LEU A 55 -0.77 -14.77 2.23
C LEU A 55 -0.17 -16.16 2.30
N GLN A 56 -0.37 -16.82 3.44
CA GLN A 56 -0.09 -18.24 3.60
C GLN A 56 -1.36 -19.04 3.32
N TYR A 57 -1.35 -19.82 2.23
CA TYR A 57 -2.50 -20.61 1.79
C TYR A 57 -2.05 -21.88 1.07
N PRO A 58 -2.90 -22.91 0.96
CA PRO A 58 -2.53 -24.18 0.33
C PRO A 58 -2.47 -24.05 -1.21
N LYS A 59 -1.40 -23.45 -1.73
CA LYS A 59 -1.20 -23.09 -3.16
C LYS A 59 -1.43 -24.23 -4.16
N LYS A 60 -1.21 -25.49 -3.74
CA LYS A 60 -1.41 -26.69 -4.57
C LYS A 60 -2.88 -26.96 -4.90
N PHE A 61 -3.82 -26.43 -4.11
CA PHE A 61 -5.24 -26.78 -4.18
C PHE A 61 -6.14 -25.60 -4.54
N VAL A 62 -5.63 -24.37 -4.41
CA VAL A 62 -6.42 -23.16 -4.61
C VAL A 62 -5.62 -22.15 -5.42
N THR A 63 -6.24 -21.59 -6.45
CA THR A 63 -5.70 -20.45 -7.20
C THR A 63 -6.41 -19.19 -6.75
N ILE A 64 -5.64 -18.25 -6.18
CA ILE A 64 -6.16 -16.96 -5.76
C ILE A 64 -5.72 -15.92 -6.80
N GLN A 65 -6.68 -15.15 -7.31
CA GLN A 65 -6.43 -14.06 -8.25
C GLN A 65 -6.46 -12.72 -7.52
N HIS A 66 -5.89 -11.70 -8.16
CA HIS A 66 -5.85 -10.33 -7.61
C HIS A 66 -7.25 -9.84 -7.17
N GLN A 67 -8.29 -10.13 -7.96
CA GLN A 67 -9.66 -9.73 -7.65
C GLN A 67 -10.22 -10.36 -6.37
N HIS A 68 -9.81 -11.58 -6.01
CA HIS A 68 -10.26 -12.27 -4.79
C HIS A 68 -9.68 -11.61 -3.54
N VAL A 69 -8.38 -11.27 -3.58
CA VAL A 69 -7.71 -10.52 -2.50
C VAL A 69 -8.35 -9.15 -2.34
N LEU A 70 -8.47 -8.39 -3.44
CA LEU A 70 -9.07 -7.07 -3.42
C LEU A 70 -10.51 -7.11 -2.87
N GLY A 71 -11.35 -7.99 -3.41
CA GLY A 71 -12.75 -8.12 -2.97
C GLY A 71 -12.89 -8.49 -1.50
N THR A 72 -12.03 -9.39 -1.01
CA THR A 72 -12.01 -9.77 0.41
C THR A 72 -11.64 -8.58 1.29
N LEU A 73 -10.55 -7.88 0.98
CA LEU A 73 -10.09 -6.70 1.73
C LEU A 73 -11.16 -5.60 1.76
N MET A 74 -11.83 -5.33 0.64
CA MET A 74 -12.93 -4.36 0.61
C MET A 74 -14.12 -4.82 1.46
N SER A 75 -14.44 -6.12 1.49
CA SER A 75 -15.52 -6.66 2.33
C SER A 75 -15.23 -6.58 3.84
N LEU A 76 -13.96 -6.51 4.22
CA LEU A 76 -13.51 -6.27 5.60
C LEU A 76 -13.54 -4.78 5.97
N GLY A 77 -14.06 -3.91 5.10
CA GLY A 77 -14.17 -2.47 5.33
C GLY A 77 -12.90 -1.68 5.06
N ILE A 78 -11.86 -2.31 4.50
CA ILE A 78 -10.63 -1.60 4.14
C ILE A 78 -10.89 -0.71 2.95
N GLN A 79 -10.47 0.55 3.05
CA GLN A 79 -10.65 1.51 1.98
C GLN A 79 -9.54 1.39 0.93
N ARG A 80 -9.85 1.73 -0.34
CA ARG A 80 -8.91 1.57 -1.47
C ARG A 80 -7.68 2.47 -1.37
N ASP A 81 -7.77 3.57 -0.64
CA ASP A 81 -6.66 4.50 -0.36
C ASP A 81 -5.70 3.99 0.72
N GLN A 82 -6.17 3.13 1.63
CA GLN A 82 -5.36 2.40 2.61
C GLN A 82 -4.63 1.19 2.02
N LEU A 83 -5.01 0.78 0.80
CA LEU A 83 -4.46 -0.36 0.07
C LEU A 83 -3.48 0.07 -1.02
N GLY A 84 -2.25 -0.44 -0.92
CA GLY A 84 -1.21 -0.34 -1.93
C GLY A 84 -1.39 -1.35 -3.06
N ASP A 85 -0.28 -1.81 -3.60
CA ASP A 85 -0.27 -2.81 -4.66
C ASP A 85 -0.58 -4.20 -4.09
N ILE A 86 -1.23 -5.03 -4.91
CA ILE A 86 -1.42 -6.46 -4.66
C ILE A 86 -0.62 -7.18 -5.74
N ILE A 87 0.34 -8.00 -5.31
CA ILE A 87 1.18 -8.80 -6.19
C ILE A 87 0.65 -10.24 -6.12
N VAL A 88 0.33 -10.80 -7.29
CA VAL A 88 -0.08 -12.21 -7.42
C VAL A 88 0.90 -12.89 -8.35
N GLY A 89 1.75 -13.74 -7.77
CA GLY A 89 2.73 -14.55 -8.49
C GLY A 89 2.91 -15.89 -7.82
N GLU A 90 4.16 -16.30 -7.59
CA GLU A 90 4.48 -17.47 -6.77
C GLU A 90 3.97 -17.30 -5.33
N ASP A 91 4.21 -16.13 -4.75
CA ASP A 91 3.61 -15.65 -3.52
C ASP A 91 2.54 -14.61 -3.82
N ILE A 92 1.58 -14.49 -2.90
CA ILE A 92 0.60 -13.42 -2.94
C ILE A 92 0.90 -12.46 -1.81
N GLN A 93 1.18 -11.23 -2.17
CA GLN A 93 1.55 -10.17 -1.24
C GLN A 93 0.71 -8.93 -1.49
N PHE A 94 0.48 -8.15 -0.44
CA PHE A 94 -0.19 -6.86 -0.57
C PHE A 94 0.28 -5.89 0.51
N VAL A 95 0.22 -4.60 0.21
CA VAL A 95 0.64 -3.54 1.14
C VAL A 95 -0.57 -2.83 1.72
N LEU A 96 -0.58 -2.65 3.04
CA LEU A 96 -1.58 -1.82 3.73
C LEU A 96 -0.89 -0.74 4.56
N THR A 97 -1.67 0.27 4.96
CA THR A 97 -1.27 1.15 6.05
C THR A 97 -1.09 0.35 7.34
N LYS A 98 0.01 0.60 8.06
CA LYS A 98 0.43 -0.10 9.29
C LYS A 98 -0.63 -0.11 10.39
N GLN A 99 -1.48 0.92 10.44
CA GLN A 99 -2.60 1.01 11.39
C GLN A 99 -3.59 -0.15 11.29
N LEU A 100 -3.68 -0.81 10.12
CA LEU A 100 -4.56 -1.96 9.88
C LEU A 100 -3.91 -3.31 10.22
N GLU A 101 -2.65 -3.33 10.66
CA GLU A 101 -1.88 -4.57 10.80
C GLU A 101 -2.52 -5.55 11.78
N SER A 102 -2.79 -5.11 13.01
CA SER A 102 -3.39 -5.98 14.03
C SER A 102 -4.81 -6.44 13.64
N TYR A 103 -5.58 -5.56 12.99
CA TYR A 103 -6.92 -5.88 12.51
C TYR A 103 -6.87 -6.97 11.44
N ILE A 104 -5.95 -6.86 10.48
CA ILE A 104 -5.84 -7.81 9.37
C ILE A 104 -5.33 -9.16 9.82
N ILE A 105 -4.38 -9.19 10.75
CA ILE A 105 -3.89 -10.43 11.34
C ILE A 105 -5.04 -11.16 12.08
N SER A 106 -5.96 -10.42 12.71
CA SER A 106 -7.13 -10.98 13.40
C SER A 106 -8.22 -11.47 12.44
N GLU A 107 -8.62 -10.62 11.49
CA GLU A 107 -9.85 -10.82 10.72
C GLU A 107 -9.65 -11.54 9.39
N LEU A 108 -8.48 -11.44 8.75
CA LEU A 108 -8.22 -12.03 7.44
C LEU A 108 -7.93 -13.54 7.55
N THR A 109 -8.98 -14.30 7.85
CA THR A 109 -8.92 -15.75 8.01
C THR A 109 -9.26 -16.51 6.72
N ARG A 110 -9.91 -15.84 5.76
CA ARG A 110 -10.37 -16.46 4.51
C ARG A 110 -10.41 -15.46 3.35
N ILE A 111 -9.94 -15.90 2.19
CA ILE A 111 -10.16 -15.23 0.90
C ILE A 111 -11.40 -15.83 0.22
N LYS A 112 -12.31 -14.97 -0.25
CA LYS A 112 -13.53 -15.37 -0.97
C LYS A 112 -13.34 -15.42 -2.47
#